data_AF-A0A2S7VS97-F1
#
_entry.id   AF-A0A2S7VS97-F1
#
_cell.length_a   1.000
_cell.length_b   1.000
_cell.length_c   1.000
_cell.angle_alpha   90.00
_cell.angle_beta   90.00
_cell.angle_gamma   90.00
#
_symmetry.space_group_name_H-M   'P 1'
#
loop_
_entity.id
_entity.type
_entity.pdbx_description
1 polymer ?
#
loop_
_entity_poly.entity_id
_entity_poly.type
_entity_poly.pdbx_seq_one_letter_code
_entity_poly.pdbx_strand_id
1 'polypeptide(L)'
;MWMLVRVFIAYLMIAPTYAIFILSNTATPRLFDTDPEVLVWLSCFLLVIGYVLIRFSRTKYMGKLLSLAVLGAVVLTMYVDVRYRIFEVSVNAWSLFLAVLYLIMLLYFIFPVRQFKPLLSLAPVASVSWFLVWALVMPISLTYELISSKTTISMENYQKVVDLLPEVYLHGFQSGLFAMSLVIWLYTFVVFGHNPKRSYQQLVTHAIRIRNAWH
;
A
#
# COMPACT_ATOMS: atom_id res chain seq x y z
N MET A 1 -24.02 2.15 23.47
CA MET A 1 -23.87 0.74 23.08
C MET A 1 -23.07 0.57 21.77
N TRP A 2 -23.55 1.01 20.60
CA TRP A 2 -22.83 0.80 19.32
C TRP A 2 -21.45 1.45 19.21
N MET A 3 -21.24 2.59 19.87
CA MET A 3 -19.91 3.21 19.96
C MET A 3 -18.92 2.33 20.73
N LEU A 4 -19.35 1.73 21.85
CA LEU A 4 -18.55 0.77 22.62
C LEU A 4 -18.20 -0.46 21.79
N VAL A 5 -19.14 -0.97 20.98
CA VAL A 5 -18.88 -2.07 20.04
C VAL A 5 -17.80 -1.70 19.02
N ARG A 6 -17.84 -0.48 18.46
CA ARG A 6 -16.79 -0.01 17.55
C ARG A 6 -15.43 0.09 18.23
N VAL A 7 -15.38 0.63 19.45
CA VAL A 7 -14.15 0.72 20.24
C VAL A 7 -13.61 -0.68 20.54
N PHE A 8 -14.47 -1.63 20.90
CA PHE A 8 -14.07 -3.02 21.13
C PHE A 8 -13.50 -3.68 19.87
N ILE A 9 -14.14 -3.50 18.71
CA ILE A 9 -13.62 -4.00 17.43
C ILE A 9 -12.28 -3.34 17.10
N ALA A 10 -12.15 -2.02 17.25
CA ALA A 10 -10.90 -1.31 17.01
C ALA A 10 -9.78 -1.80 17.94
N TYR A 11 -10.10 -2.09 19.21
CA TYR A 11 -9.18 -2.68 20.18
C TYR A 11 -8.68 -4.07 19.73
N LEU A 12 -9.58 -4.93 19.25
CA LEU A 12 -9.19 -6.24 18.70
C LEU A 12 -8.28 -6.13 17.47
N MET A 13 -8.38 -5.03 16.70
CA MET A 13 -7.53 -4.77 15.54
C MET A 13 -6.12 -4.27 15.90
N ILE A 14 -5.85 -3.93 17.16
CA ILE A 14 -4.51 -3.47 17.59
C ILE A 14 -3.47 -4.58 17.42
N ALA A 15 -3.77 -5.81 17.85
CA ALA A 15 -2.82 -6.93 17.73
C ALA A 15 -2.42 -7.25 16.27
N PRO A 16 -3.34 -7.44 15.30
CA PRO A 16 -2.96 -7.71 13.92
C PRO A 16 -2.28 -6.50 13.25
N THR A 17 -2.71 -5.26 13.54
CA THR A 17 -2.04 -4.07 13.00
C THR A 17 -0.61 -3.94 13.54
N TYR A 18 -0.38 -4.25 14.81
CA TYR A 18 0.94 -4.24 15.43
C TYR A 18 1.85 -5.33 14.87
N ALA A 19 1.33 -6.55 14.63
CA ALA A 19 2.10 -7.61 13.96
C ALA A 19 2.56 -7.20 12.55
N ILE A 20 1.67 -6.59 11.77
CA ILE A 20 2.00 -6.07 10.44
C ILE A 20 3.06 -4.95 10.54
N PHE A 21 2.93 -4.05 11.53
CA PHE A 21 3.90 -2.99 11.75
C PHE A 21 5.30 -3.53 12.04
N ILE A 22 5.42 -4.56 12.89
CA ILE A 22 6.71 -5.22 13.17
C ILE A 22 7.27 -5.83 11.88
N LEU A 23 6.47 -6.59 11.15
CA LEU A 23 6.89 -7.23 9.89
C LEU A 23 7.41 -6.19 8.89
N SER A 24 6.65 -5.10 8.70
CA SER A 24 7.05 -3.99 7.84
C SER A 24 8.34 -3.33 8.33
N ASN A 25 8.54 -3.17 9.64
CA ASN A 25 9.75 -2.57 10.20
C ASN A 25 11.00 -3.46 10.05
N THR A 26 10.82 -4.77 10.02
CA THR A 26 11.92 -5.73 9.80
C THR A 26 12.25 -5.95 8.32
N ALA A 27 11.27 -5.71 7.44
CA ALA A 27 11.41 -5.85 5.99
C ALA A 27 12.21 -4.69 5.41
N THR A 28 13.53 -4.72 5.62
CA THR A 28 14.47 -3.78 4.99
C THR A 28 14.85 -4.32 3.63
N PRO A 29 14.50 -3.66 2.52
CA PRO A 29 14.99 -4.10 1.25
C PRO A 29 16.46 -3.74 1.14
N ARG A 30 17.27 -4.76 0.88
CA ARG A 30 18.73 -4.65 0.81
C ARG A 30 19.24 -4.11 -0.55
N LEU A 31 18.32 -3.76 -1.45
CA LEU A 31 18.60 -3.46 -2.87
C LEU A 31 17.83 -2.21 -3.32
N PHE A 32 17.93 -1.11 -2.57
CA PHE A 32 17.40 0.19 -3.00
C PHE A 32 18.53 1.22 -3.03
N ASP A 33 19.37 1.16 -4.07
CA ASP A 33 19.93 2.41 -4.60
C ASP A 33 19.02 2.81 -5.76
N THR A 34 18.09 3.72 -5.48
CA THR A 34 17.19 4.21 -6.53
C THR A 34 17.88 5.32 -7.29
N ASP A 35 18.19 5.07 -8.55
CA ASP A 35 18.71 6.12 -9.43
C ASP A 35 17.66 7.23 -9.60
N PRO A 36 17.98 8.49 -9.25
CA PRO A 36 17.04 9.59 -9.35
C PRO A 36 16.58 9.83 -10.78
N GLU A 37 17.44 9.54 -11.76
CA GLU A 37 17.11 9.59 -13.18
C GLU A 37 16.00 8.59 -13.54
N VAL A 38 16.10 7.34 -13.08
CA VAL A 38 15.08 6.31 -13.30
C VAL A 38 13.76 6.72 -12.68
N LEU A 39 13.79 7.25 -11.45
CA LEU A 39 12.60 7.72 -10.75
C LEU A 39 11.89 8.83 -11.54
N VAL A 40 12.65 9.80 -12.07
CA VAL A 40 12.10 10.90 -12.88
C VAL A 40 11.49 10.38 -14.18
N TRP A 41 12.21 9.58 -14.96
CA TRP A 41 11.71 9.06 -16.23
C TRP A 41 10.47 8.19 -16.05
N LEU A 42 10.51 7.27 -15.10
CA LEU A 42 9.38 6.39 -14.79
C LEU A 42 8.17 7.19 -14.30
N SER A 43 8.39 8.19 -13.44
CA SER A 43 7.31 9.06 -12.96
C SER A 43 6.68 9.85 -14.10
N CYS A 44 7.49 10.46 -14.98
CA CYS A 44 7.00 11.18 -16.16
C CYS A 44 6.18 10.26 -17.06
N PHE A 45 6.68 9.06 -17.36
CA PHE A 45 5.98 8.08 -18.18
C PHE A 45 4.63 7.67 -17.59
N LEU A 46 4.59 7.32 -16.29
CA LEU A 46 3.37 6.93 -15.61
C LEU A 46 2.38 8.09 -15.47
N LEU A 47 2.85 9.34 -15.32
CA LEU A 47 2.00 10.53 -15.32
C LEU A 47 1.37 10.79 -16.69
N VAL A 48 2.09 10.56 -17.78
CA VAL A 48 1.53 10.62 -19.14
C VAL A 48 0.42 9.58 -19.30
N ILE A 49 0.65 8.34 -18.86
CA ILE A 49 -0.39 7.30 -18.86
C ILE A 49 -1.59 7.73 -18.01
N GLY A 50 -1.35 8.25 -16.80
CA GLY A 50 -2.39 8.77 -15.91
C GLY A 50 -3.21 9.88 -16.57
N TYR A 51 -2.55 10.81 -17.24
CA TYR A 51 -3.19 11.88 -18.00
C TYR A 51 -4.06 11.34 -19.13
N VAL A 52 -3.55 10.40 -19.94
CA VAL A 52 -4.32 9.75 -21.00
C VAL A 52 -5.56 9.06 -20.42
N LEU A 53 -5.44 8.32 -19.32
CA LEU A 53 -6.57 7.69 -18.64
C LEU A 53 -7.59 8.72 -18.11
N ILE A 54 -7.15 9.89 -17.63
CA ILE A 54 -8.06 10.96 -17.18
C ILE A 54 -8.96 11.47 -18.32
N ARG A 55 -8.48 11.44 -19.57
CA ARG A 55 -9.24 11.90 -20.74
C ARG A 55 -10.41 11.00 -21.11
N PHE A 56 -10.40 9.73 -20.70
CA PHE A 56 -11.51 8.81 -20.96
C PHE A 56 -12.45 8.73 -19.75
N SER A 57 -13.75 8.97 -19.98
CA SER A 57 -14.75 9.00 -18.90
C SER A 57 -14.80 7.72 -18.07
N ARG A 58 -14.59 6.56 -18.70
CA ARG A 58 -14.59 5.24 -18.04
C ARG A 58 -13.39 5.02 -17.12
N THR A 59 -12.22 5.56 -17.44
CA THR A 59 -10.97 5.31 -16.70
C THR A 59 -10.50 6.53 -15.90
N LYS A 60 -11.28 7.62 -15.89
CA LYS A 60 -10.94 8.89 -15.23
C LYS A 60 -10.49 8.74 -13.77
N TYR A 61 -11.18 7.92 -12.98
CA TYR A 61 -10.83 7.71 -11.57
C TYR A 61 -9.55 6.90 -11.40
N MET A 62 -9.31 5.92 -12.27
CA MET A 62 -8.06 5.16 -12.28
C MET A 62 -6.88 6.05 -12.68
N GLY A 63 -7.06 6.92 -13.66
CA GLY A 63 -6.03 7.90 -14.05
C GLY A 63 -5.67 8.85 -12.91
N LYS A 64 -6.68 9.40 -12.20
CA LYS A 64 -6.44 10.22 -11.00
C LYS A 64 -5.71 9.46 -9.89
N LEU A 65 -6.13 8.22 -9.62
CA LEU A 65 -5.49 7.36 -8.61
C LEU A 65 -4.03 7.09 -8.98
N LEU A 66 -3.76 6.75 -10.24
CA LEU A 66 -2.40 6.51 -10.74
C LEU A 66 -1.54 7.77 -10.60
N SER A 67 -2.02 8.93 -11.03
CA SER A 67 -1.26 10.18 -10.92
C SER A 67 -0.91 10.54 -9.48
N LEU A 68 -1.86 10.40 -8.55
CA LEU A 68 -1.60 10.62 -7.13
C LEU A 68 -0.67 9.56 -6.53
N ALA A 69 -0.80 8.30 -6.97
CA ALA A 69 0.05 7.22 -6.50
C ALA A 69 1.49 7.34 -7.00
N VAL A 70 1.73 7.90 -8.19
CA VAL A 70 3.08 8.22 -8.66
C VAL A 70 3.73 9.25 -7.73
N LEU A 71 3.01 10.32 -7.37
CA LEU A 71 3.52 11.30 -6.41
C LEU A 71 3.78 10.68 -5.03
N GLY A 72 2.88 9.82 -4.57
CA GLY A 72 3.07 9.07 -3.32
C GLY A 72 4.28 8.13 -3.39
N ALA A 73 4.52 7.47 -4.52
CA ALA A 73 5.68 6.60 -4.72
C ALA A 73 6.98 7.38 -4.65
N VAL A 74 7.06 8.57 -5.28
CA VAL A 74 8.21 9.47 -5.17
C VAL A 74 8.49 9.82 -3.71
N VAL A 75 7.45 10.19 -2.94
CA VAL A 75 7.60 10.49 -1.51
C VAL A 75 8.10 9.26 -0.75
N LEU A 76 7.54 8.07 -1.00
CA LEU A 76 7.99 6.84 -0.33
C LEU A 76 9.46 6.53 -0.62
N THR A 77 9.90 6.69 -1.87
CA THR A 77 11.30 6.49 -2.28
C THR A 77 12.23 7.48 -1.58
N MET A 78 11.85 8.75 -1.42
CA MET A 78 12.68 9.75 -0.71
C MET A 78 12.98 9.37 0.74
N TYR A 79 12.11 8.56 1.37
CA TYR A 79 12.25 8.16 2.76
C TYR A 79 12.60 6.68 2.95
N VAL A 80 13.00 5.98 1.88
CA VAL A 80 13.22 4.52 1.91
C VAL A 80 14.29 4.11 2.93
N ASP A 81 15.40 4.86 3.01
CA ASP A 81 16.49 4.59 3.96
C ASP A 81 16.39 5.37 5.27
N VAL A 82 15.34 6.16 5.44
CA VAL A 82 15.19 7.00 6.62
C VAL A 82 14.67 6.18 7.78
N ARG A 83 15.43 6.21 8.88
CA ARG A 83 15.06 5.58 10.15
C ARG A 83 14.97 6.62 11.26
N TYR A 84 13.98 6.43 12.12
CA TYR A 84 13.76 7.26 13.30
C TYR A 84 13.96 6.42 14.56
N ARG A 85 14.49 7.02 15.62
CA ARG A 85 14.61 6.37 16.93
C ARG A 85 13.48 6.84 17.83
N ILE A 86 12.55 5.94 18.16
CA ILE A 86 11.38 6.23 18.99
C ILE A 86 11.42 5.26 20.18
N PHE A 87 11.48 5.78 21.41
CA PHE A 87 11.60 4.96 22.63
C PHE A 87 12.69 3.88 22.53
N GLU A 88 13.88 4.27 22.05
CA GLU A 88 15.03 3.39 21.78
C GLU A 88 14.88 2.35 20.66
N VAL A 89 13.69 2.21 20.07
CA VAL A 89 13.43 1.34 18.92
C VAL A 89 13.72 2.10 17.61
N SER A 90 14.48 1.47 16.71
CA SER A 90 14.68 1.97 15.34
C SER A 90 13.46 1.62 14.48
N VAL A 91 12.81 2.64 13.94
CA VAL A 91 11.62 2.50 13.10
C VAL A 91 11.88 3.09 11.71
N ASN A 92 11.60 2.33 10.66
CA ASN A 92 11.70 2.80 9.28
C ASN A 92 10.57 3.78 8.97
N ALA A 93 10.86 4.79 8.14
CA ALA A 93 9.87 5.79 7.75
C ALA A 93 8.62 5.18 7.07
N TRP A 94 8.79 4.14 6.24
CA TRP A 94 7.64 3.45 5.62
C TRP A 94 6.72 2.81 6.66
N SER A 95 7.25 2.30 7.77
CA SER A 95 6.46 1.68 8.82
C SER A 95 5.67 2.73 9.58
N LEU A 96 6.27 3.92 9.78
CA LEU A 96 5.57 5.07 10.35
C LEU A 96 4.45 5.56 9.43
N PHE A 97 4.67 5.66 8.12
CA PHE A 97 3.61 6.01 7.17
C PHE A 97 2.44 5.01 7.26
N LEU A 98 2.74 3.71 7.34
CA LEU A 98 1.72 2.67 7.52
C LEU A 98 0.97 2.83 8.85
N ALA A 99 1.68 3.10 9.95
CA ALA A 99 1.08 3.32 11.27
C ALA A 99 0.14 4.51 11.29
N VAL A 100 0.51 5.63 10.64
CA VAL A 100 -0.34 6.82 10.51
C VAL A 100 -1.60 6.51 9.70
N LEU A 101 -1.48 5.77 8.60
CA LEU A 101 -2.64 5.34 7.81
C LEU A 101 -3.59 4.45 8.62
N TYR A 102 -3.05 3.50 9.39
CA TYR A 102 -3.83 2.66 10.28
C TYR A 102 -4.55 3.48 11.34
N LEU A 103 -3.87 4.45 11.95
CA LEU A 103 -4.48 5.34 12.93
C LEU A 103 -5.65 6.13 12.32
N ILE A 104 -5.47 6.72 11.14
CA ILE A 104 -6.54 7.44 10.42
C ILE A 104 -7.75 6.53 10.16
N MET A 105 -7.50 5.31 9.68
CA MET A 105 -8.57 4.34 9.38
C MET A 105 -9.32 3.89 10.64
N LEU A 106 -8.61 3.58 11.72
CA LEU A 106 -9.21 3.19 13.00
C LEU A 106 -9.99 4.35 13.64
N LEU A 107 -9.46 5.57 13.58
CA LEU A 107 -10.15 6.77 14.06
C LEU A 107 -11.46 6.99 13.29
N TYR A 108 -11.45 6.87 11.96
CA TYR A 108 -12.68 6.95 11.17
C TYR A 108 -13.66 5.82 11.50
N PHE A 109 -13.17 4.60 11.76
CA PHE A 109 -14.04 3.48 12.12
C PHE A 109 -14.79 3.74 13.44
N ILE A 110 -14.08 4.25 14.46
CA ILE A 110 -14.67 4.61 15.75
C ILE A 110 -15.60 5.82 15.59
N PHE A 111 -15.11 6.87 14.92
CA PHE A 111 -15.80 8.14 14.70
C PHE A 111 -15.97 8.40 13.19
N PRO A 112 -17.06 7.90 12.56
CA PRO A 112 -17.29 8.03 11.12
C PRO A 112 -17.76 9.44 10.74
N VAL A 113 -16.95 10.44 11.05
CA VAL A 113 -17.20 11.86 10.81
C VAL A 113 -16.90 12.17 9.35
N ARG A 114 -17.76 12.98 8.71
CA ARG A 114 -17.60 13.35 7.29
C ARG A 114 -16.25 14.01 6.99
N GLN A 115 -15.67 14.73 7.95
CA GLN A 115 -14.39 15.43 7.86
C GLN A 115 -13.19 14.47 7.68
N PHE A 116 -13.30 13.21 8.12
CA PHE A 116 -12.23 12.22 7.97
C PHE A 116 -12.29 11.47 6.63
N LYS A 117 -13.37 11.62 5.84
CA LYS A 117 -13.49 10.97 4.52
C LYS A 117 -12.39 11.32 3.53
N PRO A 118 -11.93 12.59 3.40
CA PRO A 118 -10.81 12.93 2.54
C PRO A 118 -9.50 12.27 2.98
N LEU A 119 -9.31 12.04 4.29
CA LEU A 119 -8.11 11.34 4.77
C LEU A 119 -8.17 9.84 4.44
N LEU A 120 -9.38 9.26 4.39
CA LEU A 120 -9.57 7.87 3.97
C LEU A 120 -9.19 7.65 2.49
N SER A 121 -9.29 8.66 1.63
CA SER A 121 -8.88 8.52 0.22
C SER A 121 -7.38 8.43 0.03
N LEU A 122 -6.58 8.77 1.06
CA LEU A 122 -5.13 8.54 1.05
C LEU A 122 -4.77 7.07 1.12
N ALA A 123 -5.60 6.22 1.73
CA ALA A 123 -5.33 4.78 1.86
C ALA A 123 -5.18 4.07 0.51
N PRO A 124 -6.12 4.17 -0.46
CA PRO A 124 -5.93 3.57 -1.78
C PRO A 124 -4.77 4.21 -2.55
N VAL A 125 -4.53 5.52 -2.41
CA VAL A 125 -3.39 6.19 -3.04
C VAL A 125 -2.08 5.62 -2.52
N ALA A 126 -1.91 5.55 -1.21
CA ALA A 126 -0.70 5.05 -0.57
C ALA A 126 -0.50 3.56 -0.88
N SER A 127 -1.56 2.76 -0.85
CA SER A 127 -1.52 1.35 -1.25
C SER A 127 -0.96 1.15 -2.66
N VAL A 128 -1.47 1.90 -3.64
CA VAL A 128 -0.94 1.85 -5.01
C VAL A 128 0.46 2.44 -5.09
N SER A 129 0.79 3.44 -4.28
CA SER A 129 2.15 4.01 -4.22
C SER A 129 3.17 2.95 -3.79
N TRP A 130 2.88 2.20 -2.73
CA TRP A 130 3.72 1.07 -2.32
C TRP A 130 3.83 0.02 -3.42
N PHE A 131 2.72 -0.33 -4.08
CA PHE A 131 2.75 -1.24 -5.22
C PHE A 131 3.74 -0.76 -6.30
N LEU A 132 3.67 0.52 -6.70
CA LEU A 132 4.55 1.08 -7.74
C LEU A 132 6.03 1.06 -7.35
N VAL A 133 6.35 1.35 -6.09
CA VAL A 133 7.74 1.31 -5.60
C VAL A 133 8.34 -0.08 -5.76
N TRP A 134 7.65 -1.12 -5.29
CA TRP A 134 8.16 -2.48 -5.30
C TRP A 134 8.05 -3.16 -6.66
N ALA A 135 6.94 -2.95 -7.38
CA ALA A 135 6.68 -3.64 -8.64
C ALA A 135 7.37 -2.99 -9.84
N LEU A 136 7.69 -1.69 -9.78
CA LEU A 136 8.25 -0.95 -10.90
C LEU A 136 9.58 -0.26 -10.56
N VAL A 137 9.59 0.64 -9.58
CA VAL A 137 10.77 1.49 -9.31
C VAL A 137 11.99 0.61 -9.01
N MET A 138 11.83 -0.36 -8.10
CA MET A 138 12.91 -1.25 -7.69
C MET A 138 13.49 -2.09 -8.85
N PRO A 139 12.71 -2.93 -9.57
CA PRO A 139 13.26 -3.77 -10.63
C PRO A 139 13.78 -2.96 -11.83
N ILE A 140 13.17 -1.80 -12.15
CA ILE A 140 13.64 -0.95 -13.25
C ILE A 140 14.97 -0.28 -12.89
N SER A 141 15.15 0.16 -11.64
CA SER A 141 16.43 0.75 -11.18
C SER A 141 17.56 -0.27 -11.28
N LEU A 142 17.33 -1.50 -10.84
CA LEU A 142 18.30 -2.60 -10.97
C LEU A 142 18.63 -2.91 -12.43
N THR A 143 17.62 -2.88 -13.31
CA THR A 143 17.83 -3.08 -14.76
C THR A 143 18.66 -1.96 -15.38
N TYR A 144 18.41 -0.71 -14.97
CA TYR A 144 19.17 0.45 -15.43
C TYR A 144 20.64 0.35 -15.00
N GLU A 145 20.88 0.05 -13.72
CA GLU A 145 22.22 -0.15 -13.17
C GLU A 145 22.96 -1.28 -13.91
N LEU A 146 22.28 -2.40 -14.17
CA LEU A 146 22.85 -3.51 -14.95
C LEU A 146 23.25 -3.07 -16.37
N ILE A 147 22.39 -2.33 -17.07
CA ILE A 147 22.69 -1.84 -18.42
C ILE A 147 23.90 -0.89 -18.39
N SER A 148 23.98 -0.01 -17.40
CA SER A 148 25.10 0.93 -17.24
C SER A 148 26.43 0.24 -16.92
N SER A 149 26.40 -0.88 -16.20
CA SER A 149 27.58 -1.62 -15.75
C SER A 149 28.09 -2.67 -16.74
N LYS A 150 27.46 -2.78 -17.92
CA LYS A 150 27.82 -3.74 -18.98
C LYS A 150 29.30 -3.72 -19.36
N THR A 151 29.94 -2.55 -19.33
CA THR A 151 31.36 -2.39 -19.70
C THR A 151 32.33 -2.75 -18.57
N THR A 152 31.83 -2.88 -17.33
CA THR A 152 32.63 -3.14 -16.13
C THR A 152 32.58 -4.59 -15.65
N ILE A 153 31.54 -5.33 -16.03
CA ILE A 153 31.31 -6.71 -15.57
C ILE A 153 31.74 -7.70 -16.68
N SER A 154 32.30 -8.84 -16.29
CA SER A 154 32.57 -9.92 -17.24
C SER A 154 31.28 -10.39 -17.92
N MET A 155 31.34 -10.69 -19.22
CA MET A 155 30.15 -11.10 -20.00
C MET A 155 29.41 -12.30 -19.39
N GLU A 156 30.16 -13.24 -18.79
CA GLU A 156 29.59 -14.41 -18.12
C GLU A 156 28.73 -14.01 -16.90
N ASN A 157 29.23 -13.10 -16.05
CA ASN A 157 28.49 -12.63 -14.88
C ASN A 157 27.32 -11.73 -15.28
N TYR A 158 27.50 -10.90 -16.32
CA TYR A 158 26.44 -10.08 -16.88
C TYR A 158 25.26 -10.95 -17.35
N GLN A 159 25.54 -12.01 -18.13
CA GLN A 159 24.49 -12.89 -18.63
C GLN A 159 23.75 -13.60 -17.48
N LYS A 160 24.47 -14.09 -16.46
CA LYS A 160 23.84 -14.69 -15.27
C LYS A 160 22.86 -13.75 -14.57
N VAL A 161 23.20 -12.46 -14.45
CA VAL A 161 22.31 -11.46 -13.83
C VAL A 161 21.13 -11.14 -14.74
N VAL A 162 21.35 -11.03 -16.06
CA VAL A 162 20.27 -10.84 -17.04
C VAL A 162 19.26 -11.99 -16.99
N ASP A 163 19.73 -13.23 -16.88
CA ASP A 163 18.87 -14.41 -16.82
C ASP A 163 18.01 -14.44 -15.54
N LEU A 164 18.44 -13.76 -14.47
CA LEU A 164 17.70 -13.61 -13.22
C LEU A 164 16.70 -12.43 -13.23
N LEU A 165 16.79 -11.50 -14.18
CA LEU A 165 15.90 -10.33 -14.25
C LEU A 165 14.41 -10.71 -14.22
N PRO A 166 13.90 -11.68 -15.00
CA PRO A 166 12.48 -12.03 -14.97
C PRO A 166 12.01 -12.43 -13.57
N GLU A 167 12.87 -13.14 -12.82
CA GLU A 167 12.57 -13.55 -11.45
C GLU A 167 12.54 -12.34 -10.51
N VAL A 168 13.48 -11.39 -10.66
CA VAL A 168 13.49 -10.13 -9.91
C VAL A 168 12.20 -9.32 -10.15
N TYR A 169 11.75 -9.20 -11.40
CA TYR A 169 10.49 -8.54 -11.72
C TYR A 169 9.28 -9.26 -11.12
N LEU A 170 9.27 -10.59 -11.13
CA LEU A 170 8.20 -11.39 -10.52
C LEU A 170 8.16 -11.20 -8.99
N HIS A 171 9.31 -11.29 -8.32
CA HIS A 171 9.44 -11.05 -6.87
C HIS A 171 9.06 -9.62 -6.50
N GLY A 172 9.47 -8.63 -7.31
CA GLY A 172 9.09 -7.23 -7.14
C GLY A 172 7.58 -7.03 -7.26
N PHE A 173 6.95 -7.64 -8.26
CA PHE A 173 5.50 -7.61 -8.44
C PHE A 173 4.75 -8.27 -7.27
N GLN A 174 5.17 -9.45 -6.82
CA GLN A 174 4.59 -10.14 -5.66
C GLN A 174 4.74 -9.32 -4.37
N SER A 175 5.93 -8.75 -4.15
CA SER A 175 6.20 -7.85 -3.02
C SER A 175 5.34 -6.60 -3.08
N GLY A 176 5.13 -6.04 -4.27
CA GLY A 176 4.21 -4.93 -4.51
C GLY A 176 2.77 -5.28 -4.15
N LEU A 177 2.27 -6.45 -4.57
CA LEU A 177 0.93 -6.92 -4.19
C LEU A 177 0.78 -7.11 -2.68
N PHE A 178 1.81 -7.66 -2.03
CA PHE A 178 1.82 -7.80 -0.58
C PHE A 178 1.79 -6.43 0.12
N ALA A 179 2.65 -5.50 -0.30
CA ALA A 179 2.72 -4.14 0.24
C ALA A 179 1.40 -3.37 0.03
N MET A 180 0.78 -3.51 -1.14
CA MET A 180 -0.56 -2.98 -1.44
C MET A 180 -1.60 -3.53 -0.46
N SER A 181 -1.55 -4.84 -0.23
CA SER A 181 -2.46 -5.58 0.65
C SER A 181 -2.36 -5.12 2.09
N LEU A 182 -1.18 -4.70 2.57
CA LEU A 182 -0.99 -4.16 3.92
C LEU A 182 -1.92 -2.97 4.22
N VAL A 183 -2.27 -2.16 3.23
CA VAL A 183 -3.18 -1.02 3.45
C VAL A 183 -4.63 -1.38 3.14
N ILE A 184 -4.86 -2.17 2.08
CA ILE A 184 -6.21 -2.44 1.56
C ILE A 184 -7.06 -3.26 2.52
N TRP A 185 -6.48 -4.20 3.27
CA TRP A 185 -7.26 -5.06 4.17
C TRP A 185 -8.03 -4.22 5.20
N LEU A 186 -7.34 -3.29 5.86
CA LEU A 186 -7.95 -2.44 6.89
C LEU A 186 -8.86 -1.39 6.25
N TYR A 187 -8.45 -0.82 5.11
CA TYR A 187 -9.31 0.12 4.37
C TYR A 187 -10.66 -0.50 4.01
N THR A 188 -10.63 -1.72 3.46
CA THR A 188 -11.82 -2.50 3.10
C THR A 188 -12.66 -2.78 4.36
N PHE A 189 -12.02 -3.26 5.42
CA PHE A 189 -12.69 -3.50 6.70
C PHE A 189 -13.40 -2.24 7.22
N VAL A 190 -12.74 -1.09 7.17
CA VAL A 190 -13.28 0.16 7.68
C VAL A 190 -14.40 0.69 6.78
N VAL A 191 -14.23 0.70 5.47
CA VAL A 191 -15.25 1.20 4.53
C VAL A 191 -16.52 0.34 4.56
N PHE A 192 -16.41 -0.98 4.59
CA PHE A 192 -17.57 -1.87 4.58
C PHE A 192 -18.12 -2.16 5.99
N GLY A 193 -17.25 -2.17 7.00
CA GLY A 193 -17.60 -2.47 8.40
C GLY A 193 -18.00 -1.26 9.24
N HIS A 194 -17.94 -0.02 8.73
CA HIS A 194 -18.22 1.20 9.51
C HIS A 194 -19.65 1.29 10.08
N ASN A 195 -20.58 0.35 9.82
CA ASN A 195 -21.94 0.40 10.35
C ASN A 195 -22.39 -0.93 10.98
N PRO A 196 -21.87 -1.27 12.18
CA PRO A 196 -22.17 -2.53 12.86
C PRO A 196 -23.67 -2.69 13.18
N LYS A 197 -24.41 -1.58 13.38
CA LYS A 197 -25.86 -1.60 13.62
C LYS A 197 -26.62 -2.17 12.42
N ARG A 198 -26.28 -1.72 11.21
CA ARG A 198 -26.93 -2.19 9.97
C ARG A 198 -26.60 -3.66 9.71
N SER A 199 -25.33 -4.05 9.88
CA SER A 199 -24.91 -5.44 9.73
C SER A 199 -25.62 -6.37 10.72
N TYR A 200 -25.75 -5.94 11.98
CA TYR A 200 -26.51 -6.67 12.99
C TYR A 200 -27.99 -6.81 12.62
N GLN A 201 -28.65 -5.71 12.20
CA GLN A 201 -30.06 -5.76 11.79
C GLN A 201 -30.28 -6.71 10.62
N GLN A 202 -29.39 -6.74 9.64
CA GLN A 202 -29.47 -7.66 8.50
C GLN A 202 -29.31 -9.12 8.92
N LEU A 203 -28.36 -9.41 9.81
CA LEU A 203 -28.14 -10.75 10.38
C LEU A 203 -29.35 -11.22 11.18
N VAL A 204 -29.88 -10.38 12.06
CA VAL A 204 -31.09 -10.70 12.84
C VAL A 204 -32.28 -10.96 11.93
N THR A 205 -32.47 -10.14 10.89
CA THR A 205 -33.55 -10.34 9.91
C THR A 205 -33.40 -11.67 9.15
N HIS A 206 -32.18 -12.03 8.75
CA HIS A 206 -31.91 -13.33 8.11
C HIS A 206 -32.15 -14.50 9.07
N ALA A 207 -31.67 -14.41 10.31
CA ALA A 207 -31.88 -15.45 11.31
C ALA A 207 -33.36 -15.68 11.62
N ILE A 208 -34.15 -14.59 11.73
CA ILE A 208 -35.61 -14.68 11.89
C ILE A 208 -36.26 -15.31 10.66
N ARG A 209 -35.84 -14.93 9.44
CA ARG A 209 -36.38 -15.52 8.20
C ARG A 209 -36.07 -17.02 8.09
N ILE A 210 -34.87 -17.46 8.45
CA ILE A 210 -34.49 -18.88 8.48
C ILE A 210 -35.35 -19.61 9.53
N ARG A 211 -35.45 -19.09 10.75
CA ARG A 211 -36.29 -19.69 11.79
C ARG A 211 -37.74 -19.85 11.35
N ASN A 212 -38.31 -18.83 10.71
CA ASN A 212 -39.69 -18.86 10.23
C ASN A 212 -39.89 -19.76 8.98
N ALA A 213 -38.82 -20.18 8.30
CA ALA A 213 -38.88 -21.13 7.19
C ALA A 213 -38.77 -22.60 7.66
N TRP A 214 -38.35 -22.81 8.92
CA TRP A 214 -38.23 -24.13 9.56
C TRP A 214 -39.45 -24.48 10.43
N HIS A 215 -40.35 -23.52 10.67
CA HIS A 215 -41.65 -23.69 11.31
C HIS A 215 -42.75 -23.60 10.26
#